data_AF-A0A831J5Y9-F1
#
_entry.id   AF-A0A831J5Y9-F1
#
_cell.length_a   1.000
_cell.length_b   1.000
_cell.length_c   1.000
_cell.angle_alpha   90.00
_cell.angle_beta   90.00
_cell.angle_gamma   90.00
#
_symmetry.space_group_name_H-M   'P 1'
#
loop_
_entity.id
_entity.type
_entity.pdbx_description
1 polymer ?
#
loop_
_entity_poly.entity_id
_entity_poly.type
_entity_poly.pdbx_seq_one_letter_code
_entity_poly.pdbx_strand_id
1 'polypeptide(L)'
;MLSSRAKGVIMFFVVLVSLFILLAGVGVLMQLLYEYAAISNKGGWLNFVGFMLFFAFILLVSGTVFNLNTYSEQIGKSVELDKINSFEQTYQVRSDNLTKEFAHYLAGVYPDHEKDIFSKIEPGKLDVYLVKYPELQASKTIVELVQQVRSLQDDIYKQRLERAQTIRDMRYNVRSPWVLQWMMPNVAIPEK
;
A
#
# COMPACT_ATOMS: atom_id res chain seq x y z
N MET A 1 -3.94 -24.60 -11.99
CA MET A 1 -4.15 -23.44 -11.09
C MET A 1 -3.89 -22.17 -11.88
N LEU A 2 -4.89 -21.34 -12.15
CA LEU A 2 -4.68 -20.02 -12.78
C LEU A 2 -4.00 -19.08 -11.79
N SER A 3 -2.98 -18.35 -12.24
CA SER A 3 -2.30 -17.33 -11.43
C SER A 3 -3.29 -16.25 -10.97
N SER A 4 -3.02 -15.63 -9.82
CA SER A 4 -3.89 -14.57 -9.24
C SER A 4 -4.20 -13.45 -10.26
N ARG A 5 -3.20 -13.11 -11.10
CA ARG A 5 -3.35 -12.15 -12.21
C ARG A 5 -4.35 -12.62 -13.28
N ALA A 6 -4.28 -13.89 -13.68
CA ALA A 6 -5.19 -14.44 -14.68
C ALA A 6 -6.65 -14.45 -14.19
N LYS A 7 -6.88 -14.71 -12.89
CA LYS A 7 -8.21 -14.63 -12.28
C LYS A 7 -8.77 -13.20 -12.29
N GLY A 8 -7.93 -12.20 -11.99
CA GLY A 8 -8.34 -10.79 -12.02
C GLY A 8 -8.74 -10.32 -13.41
N VAL A 9 -7.98 -10.70 -14.44
CA VAL A 9 -8.30 -10.36 -15.84
C VAL A 9 -9.61 -11.02 -16.29
N ILE A 10 -9.80 -12.31 -15.97
CA ILE A 10 -11.05 -13.02 -16.29
C ILE A 10 -12.24 -12.36 -15.58
N MET A 11 -12.10 -12.03 -14.29
CA MET A 11 -13.15 -11.35 -13.53
C MET A 11 -13.51 -10.00 -14.14
N PHE A 12 -12.52 -9.21 -14.56
CA PHE A 12 -12.76 -7.93 -15.24
C PHE A 12 -13.59 -8.11 -16.52
N PHE A 13 -13.22 -9.04 -17.39
CA PHE A 13 -13.98 -9.30 -18.62
C PHE A 13 -15.39 -9.82 -18.34
N VAL A 14 -15.58 -10.67 -17.33
CA VAL A 14 -16.91 -11.14 -16.90
C VAL A 14 -17.77 -9.97 -16.42
N VAL A 15 -17.22 -9.07 -15.61
CA VAL A 15 -17.92 -7.87 -15.13
C VAL A 15 -18.25 -6.94 -16.30
N LEU A 16 -17.31 -6.72 -17.22
CA LEU A 16 -17.54 -5.86 -18.37
C LEU A 16 -18.63 -6.41 -19.30
N VAL A 17 -18.57 -7.70 -19.64
CA VAL A 17 -19.59 -8.36 -20.47
C VAL A 17 -20.96 -8.32 -19.79
N SER A 18 -21.03 -8.59 -18.48
CA SER A 18 -22.30 -8.51 -17.74
C SER A 18 -22.90 -7.11 -17.68
N LEU A 19 -22.07 -6.05 -17.58
CA LEU A 19 -22.51 -4.67 -17.68
C LEU A 19 -23.09 -4.34 -19.06
N PHE A 20 -22.47 -4.82 -20.15
CA PHE A 20 -23.01 -4.64 -21.51
C PHE A 20 -24.34 -5.35 -21.71
N ILE A 21 -24.48 -6.57 -21.20
CA ILE A 21 -25.74 -7.32 -21.23
C ILE A 21 -26.83 -6.58 -20.44
N LEU A 22 -26.49 -6.07 -19.25
CA LEU A 22 -27.41 -5.26 -18.44
C LEU A 22 -27.82 -3.97 -19.16
N LEU A 23 -26.88 -3.25 -19.79
CA LEU A 23 -27.17 -2.05 -20.54
C LEU A 23 -28.14 -2.33 -21.69
N ALA A 24 -27.89 -3.39 -22.46
CA ALA A 24 -28.78 -3.81 -23.55
C ALA A 24 -30.18 -4.16 -23.01
N GLY A 25 -30.23 -4.89 -21.88
CA GLY A 25 -31.48 -5.21 -21.19
C GLY A 25 -32.25 -3.97 -20.73
N VAL A 26 -31.58 -2.99 -20.11
CA VAL A 26 -32.18 -1.71 -19.70
C VAL A 26 -32.69 -0.95 -20.93
N GLY A 27 -31.93 -0.93 -22.03
CA GLY A 27 -32.34 -0.29 -23.28
C GLY A 27 -33.61 -0.89 -23.88
N VAL A 28 -33.68 -2.22 -23.97
CA VAL A 28 -34.88 -2.94 -24.43
C VAL A 28 -36.07 -2.68 -23.51
N LEU A 29 -35.86 -2.71 -22.19
CA LEU A 29 -36.91 -2.49 -21.21
C LEU A 29 -37.43 -1.04 -21.27
N MET A 30 -36.55 -0.06 -21.47
CA MET A 30 -36.95 1.34 -21.71
C MET A 30 -37.75 1.49 -22.99
N GLN A 31 -37.36 0.83 -24.08
CA GLN A 31 -38.12 0.86 -25.33
C GLN A 31 -39.53 0.28 -25.15
N LEU A 32 -39.65 -0.87 -24.48
CA LEU A 32 -40.95 -1.49 -24.19
C LEU A 32 -41.83 -0.59 -23.30
N LEU A 33 -41.23 0.05 -22.29
CA LEU A 33 -41.93 1.01 -21.44
C LEU A 33 -42.44 2.21 -22.23
N TYR A 34 -41.64 2.72 -23.17
CA TYR A 34 -42.00 3.85 -24.02
C TYR A 34 -43.13 3.50 -24.99
N GLU A 35 -43.07 2.33 -25.63
CA GLU A 35 -44.14 1.84 -26.51
C GLU A 35 -45.44 1.62 -25.73
N TYR A 36 -45.37 1.02 -24.54
CA TYR A 36 -46.54 0.85 -23.66
C TYR A 36 -47.08 2.19 -23.13
N ALA A 37 -46.21 3.17 -22.90
CA ALA A 37 -46.54 4.53 -22.50
C ALA A 37 -47.24 5.33 -23.60
N ALA A 38 -46.95 5.03 -24.87
CA ALA A 38 -47.64 5.64 -26.01
C ALA A 38 -49.06 5.07 -26.21
N ILE A 39 -49.25 3.78 -25.88
CA ILE A 39 -50.54 3.09 -26.02
C ILE A 39 -51.44 3.35 -24.79
N SER A 40 -50.86 3.43 -23.60
CA SER A 40 -51.59 3.69 -22.37
C SER A 40 -51.62 5.20 -22.07
N ASN A 41 -52.72 5.73 -21.56
CA ASN A 41 -52.81 7.14 -21.14
C ASN A 41 -51.98 7.45 -19.85
N LYS A 42 -50.92 6.67 -19.60
CA LYS A 42 -50.03 6.70 -18.43
C LYS A 42 -48.60 7.16 -18.78
N GLY A 43 -48.44 7.85 -19.91
CA GLY A 43 -47.14 8.23 -20.48
C GLY A 43 -46.15 8.84 -19.50
N GLY A 44 -46.61 9.77 -18.65
CA GLY A 44 -45.74 10.46 -17.69
C GLY A 44 -45.12 9.55 -16.62
N TRP A 45 -45.89 8.62 -16.05
CA TRP A 45 -45.41 7.72 -14.99
C TRP A 45 -44.38 6.71 -15.52
N LEU A 46 -44.66 6.12 -16.69
CA LEU A 46 -43.78 5.11 -17.29
C LEU A 46 -42.45 5.72 -17.74
N ASN A 47 -42.46 6.95 -18.26
CA ASN A 47 -41.25 7.69 -18.57
C ASN A 47 -40.40 7.97 -17.31
N PHE A 48 -41.03 8.31 -16.19
CA PHE A 48 -40.34 8.49 -14.91
C PHE A 48 -39.68 7.19 -14.42
N VAL A 49 -40.38 6.04 -14.52
CA VAL A 49 -39.82 4.72 -14.20
C VAL A 49 -38.61 4.40 -15.09
N GLY A 50 -38.71 4.65 -16.40
CA GLY A 50 -37.60 4.48 -17.33
C GLY A 50 -36.37 5.32 -16.95
N PHE A 51 -36.57 6.58 -16.59
CA PHE A 51 -35.50 7.47 -16.11
C PHE A 51 -34.85 6.94 -14.82
N MET A 52 -35.64 6.48 -13.85
CA MET A 52 -35.10 5.91 -12.61
C MET A 52 -34.29 4.64 -12.85
N LEU A 53 -34.71 3.78 -13.78
CA LEU A 53 -33.95 2.58 -14.16
C LEU A 53 -32.61 2.94 -14.81
N PHE A 54 -32.60 3.93 -15.70
CA PHE A 54 -31.37 4.41 -16.32
C PHE A 54 -30.43 5.04 -15.29
N PHE A 55 -30.96 5.84 -14.36
CA PHE A 55 -30.17 6.44 -13.29
C PHE A 55 -29.58 5.38 -12.35
N ALA A 56 -30.37 4.35 -11.98
CA ALA A 56 -29.88 3.22 -11.19
C ALA A 56 -28.77 2.46 -11.92
N PHE A 57 -28.87 2.29 -13.25
CA PHE A 57 -27.82 1.68 -14.05
C PHE A 57 -26.53 2.53 -14.03
N ILE A 58 -26.63 3.86 -14.15
CA ILE A 58 -25.46 4.76 -14.04
C ILE A 58 -24.79 4.59 -12.67
N LEU A 59 -25.55 4.60 -11.58
CA LEU A 59 -25.02 4.39 -10.23
C LEU A 59 -24.29 3.05 -10.10
N LEU A 60 -24.84 1.99 -10.68
CA LEU A 60 -24.22 0.66 -10.69
C LEU A 60 -22.87 0.67 -11.44
N VAL A 61 -22.83 1.28 -12.62
CA VAL A 61 -21.59 1.41 -13.41
C VAL A 61 -20.55 2.23 -12.65
N SER A 62 -20.94 3.40 -12.11
CA SER A 62 -20.04 4.24 -11.31
C SER A 62 -19.49 3.51 -10.10
N GLY A 63 -20.34 2.77 -9.37
CA GLY A 63 -19.92 1.94 -8.23
C GLY A 63 -18.93 0.85 -8.64
N THR A 64 -19.14 0.23 -9.80
CA THR A 64 -18.24 -0.82 -10.31
C THR A 64 -16.89 -0.24 -10.72
N VAL A 65 -16.86 0.91 -11.41
CA VAL A 65 -15.63 1.62 -11.77
C VAL A 65 -14.85 2.02 -10.52
N PHE A 66 -15.52 2.57 -9.51
CA PHE A 66 -14.91 2.89 -8.22
C PHE A 66 -14.24 1.66 -7.60
N ASN A 67 -14.92 0.52 -7.58
CA ASN A 67 -14.40 -0.72 -7.02
C ASN A 67 -13.22 -1.30 -7.82
N LEU A 68 -13.23 -1.18 -9.14
CA LEU A 68 -12.09 -1.57 -9.99
C LEU A 68 -10.87 -0.69 -9.72
N ASN A 69 -11.07 0.60 -9.48
CA ASN A 69 -9.98 1.50 -9.07
C ASN A 69 -9.40 1.07 -7.72
N THR A 70 -10.25 0.82 -6.71
CA THR A 70 -9.80 0.32 -5.40
C THR A 70 -9.07 -1.01 -5.49
N TYR A 71 -9.53 -1.92 -6.36
CA TYR A 71 -8.84 -3.19 -6.63
C TYR A 71 -7.41 -2.95 -7.15
N SER A 72 -7.26 -2.07 -8.13
CA SER A 72 -5.95 -1.72 -8.70
C SER A 72 -5.03 -1.08 -7.65
N GLU A 73 -5.54 -0.14 -6.87
CA GLU A 73 -4.82 0.50 -5.77
C GLU A 73 -4.34 -0.51 -4.72
N GLN A 74 -5.19 -1.49 -4.36
CA GLN A 74 -4.84 -2.51 -3.38
C GLN A 74 -3.69 -3.41 -3.87
N ILE A 75 -3.64 -3.72 -5.17
CA ILE A 75 -2.50 -4.43 -5.78
C ILE A 75 -1.25 -3.53 -5.74
N GLY A 76 -1.38 -2.26 -6.12
CA GLY A 76 -0.27 -1.30 -6.07
C GLY A 76 0.35 -1.21 -4.67
N LYS A 77 -0.48 -1.08 -3.64
CA LYS A 77 -0.05 -1.05 -2.23
C LYS A 77 0.68 -2.32 -1.80
N SER A 78 0.27 -3.50 -2.29
CA SER A 78 0.99 -4.74 -1.97
C SER A 78 2.41 -4.77 -2.55
N VAL A 79 2.59 -4.31 -3.79
CA VAL A 79 3.91 -4.21 -4.43
C VAL A 79 4.76 -3.15 -3.75
N GLU A 80 4.14 -2.04 -3.33
CA GLU A 80 4.81 -0.99 -2.57
C GLU A 80 5.30 -1.50 -1.21
N LEU A 81 4.52 -2.32 -0.50
CA LEU A 81 4.97 -2.96 0.74
C LEU A 81 6.19 -3.86 0.54
N ASP A 82 6.20 -4.67 -0.53
CA ASP A 82 7.36 -5.51 -0.85
C ASP A 82 8.60 -4.66 -1.13
N LYS A 83 8.42 -3.55 -1.84
CA LYS A 83 9.49 -2.58 -2.10
C LYS A 83 10.00 -2.00 -0.77
N ILE A 84 9.13 -1.45 0.08
CA ILE A 84 9.51 -0.88 1.37
C ILE A 84 10.26 -1.91 2.24
N ASN A 85 9.79 -3.15 2.31
CA ASN A 85 10.45 -4.22 3.06
C ASN A 85 11.87 -4.51 2.53
N SER A 86 12.05 -4.53 1.21
CA SER A 86 13.36 -4.74 0.59
C SER A 86 14.33 -3.57 0.86
N PHE A 87 13.81 -2.34 0.87
CA PHE A 87 14.58 -1.15 1.25
C PHE A 87 14.97 -1.20 2.73
N GLU A 88 14.03 -1.46 3.62
CA GLU A 88 14.29 -1.58 5.06
C GLU A 88 15.37 -2.62 5.34
N GLN A 89 15.28 -3.83 4.75
CA GLN A 89 16.27 -4.88 4.93
C GLN A 89 17.67 -4.45 4.45
N THR A 90 17.76 -3.82 3.28
CA THR A 90 19.05 -3.39 2.72
C THR A 90 19.70 -2.30 3.58
N TYR A 91 18.93 -1.31 4.01
CA TYR A 91 19.42 -0.21 4.82
C TYR A 91 19.78 -0.67 6.23
N GLN A 92 19.04 -1.63 6.79
CA GLN A 92 19.34 -2.19 8.09
C GLN A 92 20.64 -3.00 8.07
N VAL A 93 20.86 -3.86 7.06
CA VAL A 93 22.14 -4.56 6.87
C VAL A 93 23.29 -3.57 6.73
N ARG A 94 23.11 -2.49 5.96
CA ARG A 94 24.13 -1.44 5.80
C ARG A 94 24.43 -0.73 7.12
N SER A 95 23.38 -0.37 7.88
CA SER A 95 23.50 0.26 9.18
C SER A 95 24.23 -0.63 10.19
N ASP A 96 23.94 -1.93 10.20
CA ASP A 96 24.57 -2.91 11.08
C ASP A 96 26.06 -3.09 10.73
N ASN A 97 26.40 -3.11 9.45
CA ASN A 97 27.79 -3.21 9.00
C ASN A 97 28.61 -1.98 9.40
N LEU A 98 28.09 -0.77 9.18
CA LEU A 98 28.76 0.47 9.59
C LEU A 98 28.90 0.57 11.12
N THR A 99 27.91 0.06 11.86
CA THR A 99 27.98 -0.01 13.33
C THR A 99 29.08 -0.97 13.80
N LYS A 100 29.25 -2.11 13.12
CA LYS A 100 30.35 -3.04 13.39
C LYS A 100 31.72 -2.42 13.07
N GLU A 101 31.84 -1.67 11.97
CA GLU A 101 33.07 -0.94 11.64
C GLU A 101 33.42 0.08 12.72
N PHE A 102 32.43 0.84 13.19
CA PHE A 102 32.59 1.78 14.30
C PHE A 102 33.02 1.07 15.61
N ALA A 103 32.36 -0.03 15.96
CA ALA A 103 32.71 -0.83 17.12
C ALA A 103 34.13 -1.41 17.03
N HIS A 104 34.54 -1.86 15.84
CA HIS A 104 35.88 -2.38 15.63
C HIS A 104 36.95 -1.30 15.81
N TYR A 105 36.69 -0.08 15.29
CA TYR A 105 37.58 1.06 15.49
C TYR A 105 37.71 1.43 16.97
N LEU A 106 36.60 1.47 17.72
CA LEU A 106 36.61 1.74 19.16
C LEU A 106 37.46 0.74 19.93
N ALA A 107 37.30 -0.55 19.63
CA ALA A 107 38.08 -1.61 20.28
C ALA A 107 39.59 -1.56 19.94
N GLY A 108 39.96 -0.92 18.83
CA GLY A 108 41.35 -0.70 18.42
C GLY A 108 42.00 0.51 19.10
N VAL A 109 41.28 1.63 19.18
CA VAL A 109 41.78 2.88 19.78
C VAL A 109 41.75 2.84 21.31
N TYR A 110 40.75 2.17 21.89
CA TYR A 110 40.57 2.05 23.34
C TYR A 110 40.53 0.57 23.78
N PRO A 111 41.67 -0.14 23.72
CA PRO A 111 41.73 -1.57 24.03
C PRO A 111 41.47 -1.89 25.51
N ASP A 112 41.71 -0.91 26.40
CA ASP A 112 41.48 -1.02 27.86
C ASP A 112 40.00 -0.87 28.26
N HIS A 113 39.15 -0.41 27.33
CA HIS A 113 37.71 -0.41 27.51
C HIS A 113 37.14 -1.76 27.06
N GLU A 114 36.17 -2.29 27.81
CA GLU A 114 35.62 -3.63 27.59
C GLU A 114 35.17 -3.80 26.13
N LYS A 115 35.92 -4.59 25.35
CA LYS A 115 35.58 -4.96 23.97
C LYS A 115 34.18 -5.58 23.86
N ASP A 116 33.72 -6.19 24.95
CA ASP A 116 32.38 -6.78 25.06
C ASP A 116 31.25 -5.73 25.22
N ILE A 117 31.58 -4.50 25.62
CA ILE A 117 30.65 -3.35 25.60
C ILE A 117 30.56 -2.80 24.18
N PHE A 118 31.67 -2.71 23.46
CA PHE A 118 31.69 -2.16 22.09
C PHE A 118 31.05 -3.11 21.07
N SER A 119 31.12 -4.42 21.27
CA SER A 119 30.44 -5.40 20.40
C SER A 119 28.90 -5.34 20.47
N LYS A 120 28.35 -4.71 21.51
CA LYS A 120 26.90 -4.56 21.76
C LYS A 120 26.37 -3.17 21.38
N ILE A 121 27.14 -2.38 20.62
CA ILE A 121 26.69 -1.07 20.14
C ILE A 121 25.56 -1.27 19.15
N GLU A 122 24.41 -0.68 19.46
CA GLU A 122 23.27 -0.62 18.56
C GLU A 122 23.37 0.61 17.63
N PRO A 123 22.93 0.50 16.38
CA PRO A 123 22.99 1.61 15.41
C PRO A 123 22.33 2.91 15.89
N GLY A 124 21.27 2.81 16.69
CA GLY A 124 20.54 3.97 17.23
C GLY A 124 21.23 4.67 18.42
N LYS A 125 22.37 4.16 18.91
CA LYS A 125 23.04 4.67 20.12
C LYS A 125 24.45 5.21 19.87
N LEU A 126 24.94 5.27 18.61
CA LEU A 126 26.31 5.72 18.32
C LEU A 126 26.61 7.13 18.84
N ASP A 127 25.63 8.05 18.79
CA ASP A 127 25.80 9.43 19.26
C ASP A 127 26.18 9.51 20.75
N VAL A 128 25.68 8.58 21.56
CA VAL A 128 26.01 8.50 23.01
C VAL A 128 27.49 8.21 23.20
N TYR A 129 28.09 7.41 22.32
CA TYR A 129 29.50 7.07 22.38
C TYR A 129 30.40 8.23 21.93
N LEU A 130 29.95 9.09 21.00
CA LEU A 130 30.66 10.33 20.68
C LEU A 130 30.69 11.32 21.84
N VAL A 131 29.64 11.35 22.67
CA VAL A 131 29.61 12.20 23.88
C VAL A 131 30.49 11.62 24.99
N LYS A 132 30.46 10.28 25.16
CA LYS A 132 31.25 9.59 26.19
C LYS A 132 32.75 9.63 25.92
N TYR A 133 33.14 9.65 24.64
CA TYR A 133 34.53 9.67 24.19
C TYR A 133 34.75 10.88 23.27
N PRO A 134 34.91 12.10 23.81
CA PRO A 134 34.99 13.32 23.03
C PRO A 134 36.17 13.35 22.05
N GLU A 135 37.21 12.56 22.31
CA GLU A 135 38.39 12.46 21.42
C GLU A 135 38.04 11.80 20.08
N LEU A 136 36.96 11.02 20.02
CA LEU A 136 36.42 10.50 18.75
C LEU A 136 35.85 11.60 17.86
N GLN A 137 35.39 12.72 18.46
CA GLN A 137 34.89 13.86 17.69
C GLN A 137 36.01 14.58 16.93
N ALA A 138 37.26 14.40 17.33
CA ALA A 138 38.42 14.91 16.60
C ALA A 138 38.70 14.10 15.32
N SER A 139 38.21 12.85 15.23
CA SER A 139 38.36 12.00 14.06
C SER A 139 37.25 12.27 13.04
N LYS A 140 37.61 12.94 11.95
CA LYS A 140 36.68 13.26 10.85
C LYS A 140 35.99 12.01 10.30
N THR A 141 36.73 10.91 10.14
CA THR A 141 36.21 9.63 9.63
C THR A 141 35.13 9.05 10.55
N ILE A 142 35.32 9.15 11.87
CA ILE A 142 34.35 8.63 12.85
C ILE A 142 33.07 9.46 12.86
N VAL A 143 33.21 10.80 12.82
CA VAL A 143 32.05 11.71 12.74
C VAL A 143 31.27 11.45 11.45
N GLU A 144 31.95 11.26 10.31
CA GLU A 144 31.32 10.91 9.03
C GLU A 144 30.59 9.55 9.10
N LEU A 145 31.19 8.53 9.72
CA LEU A 145 30.57 7.22 9.93
C LEU A 145 29.28 7.31 10.76
N VAL A 146 29.32 8.01 11.90
CA VAL A 146 28.15 8.20 12.76
C VAL A 146 27.05 8.95 12.01
N GLN A 147 27.41 9.99 11.25
CA GLN A 147 26.45 10.76 10.47
C GLN A 147 25.81 9.91 9.35
N GLN A 148 26.58 9.03 8.70
CA GLN A 148 26.03 8.09 7.73
C GLN A 148 25.08 7.10 8.38
N VAL A 149 25.43 6.50 9.52
CA VAL A 149 24.54 5.60 10.26
C VAL A 149 23.25 6.31 10.66
N ARG A 150 23.34 7.54 11.15
CA ARG A 150 22.17 8.36 11.49
C ARG A 150 21.28 8.61 10.28
N SER A 151 21.85 9.00 9.14
CA SER A 151 21.05 9.20 7.91
C SER A 151 20.33 7.92 7.47
N LEU A 152 20.98 6.76 7.59
CA LEU A 152 20.36 5.47 7.27
C LEU A 152 19.22 5.14 8.25
N GLN A 153 19.40 5.42 9.54
CA GLN A 153 18.35 5.23 10.54
C GLN A 153 17.15 6.15 10.32
N ASP A 154 17.38 7.42 9.97
CA ASP A 154 16.32 8.37 9.63
C ASP A 154 15.52 7.90 8.39
N ASP A 155 16.21 7.37 7.37
CA ASP A 155 15.57 6.82 6.18
C ASP A 155 14.80 5.53 6.49
N ILE A 156 15.35 4.62 7.30
CA ILE A 156 14.63 3.44 7.80
C ILE A 156 13.36 3.86 8.55
N TYR A 157 13.43 4.89 9.39
CA TYR A 157 12.28 5.38 10.14
C TYR A 157 11.19 5.93 9.21
N LYS A 158 11.55 6.71 8.19
CA LYS A 158 10.60 7.18 7.16
C LYS A 158 9.92 6.01 6.45
N GLN A 159 10.70 5.00 6.05
CA GLN A 159 10.16 3.80 5.40
C GLN A 159 9.19 3.03 6.31
N ARG A 160 9.48 2.93 7.61
CA ARG A 160 8.54 2.33 8.58
C ARG A 160 7.24 3.13 8.73
N LEU A 161 7.32 4.45 8.68
CA LEU A 161 6.14 5.31 8.71
C LEU A 161 5.28 5.12 7.45
N GLU A 162 5.90 5.11 6.27
CA GLU A 162 5.23 4.83 4.98
C GLU A 162 4.57 3.44 5.02
N ARG A 163 5.30 2.41 5.49
CA ARG A 163 4.76 1.06 5.67
C ARG A 163 3.49 1.05 6.53
N ALA A 164 3.52 1.75 7.68
CA ALA A 164 2.38 1.83 8.59
C ALA A 164 1.16 2.51 7.94
N GLN A 165 1.38 3.57 7.15
CA GLN A 165 0.33 4.25 6.39
C GLN A 165 -0.27 3.34 5.32
N THR A 166 0.57 2.66 4.53
CA THR A 166 0.11 1.74 3.48
C THR A 166 -0.71 0.58 4.07
N ILE A 167 -0.26 -0.02 5.19
CA ILE A 167 -1.01 -1.07 5.89
C ILE A 167 -2.35 -0.54 6.40
N ARG A 168 -2.38 0.65 7.01
CA ARG A 168 -3.62 1.27 7.49
C ARG A 168 -4.62 1.43 6.35
N ASP A 169 -4.18 1.95 5.22
CA ASP A 169 -5.08 2.22 4.09
C ASP A 169 -5.56 0.92 3.43
N MET A 170 -4.71 -0.11 3.34
CA MET A 170 -5.13 -1.45 2.90
C MET A 170 -6.19 -2.04 3.83
N ARG A 171 -6.05 -1.87 5.15
CA ARG A 171 -7.04 -2.32 6.14
C ARG A 171 -8.34 -1.54 6.08
N TYR A 172 -8.27 -0.24 5.80
CA TYR A 172 -9.46 0.59 5.61
C TYR A 172 -10.29 0.09 4.42
N ASN A 173 -9.65 -0.20 3.28
CA ASN A 173 -10.34 -0.73 2.11
C ASN A 173 -11.05 -2.07 2.41
N VAL A 174 -10.37 -2.97 3.13
CA VAL A 174 -10.96 -4.26 3.56
C VAL A 174 -12.17 -4.10 4.49
N ARG A 175 -12.23 -3.03 5.27
CA ARG A 175 -13.35 -2.78 6.20
C ARG A 175 -14.42 -1.83 5.64
N SER A 176 -14.15 -1.21 4.49
CA SER A 176 -15.03 -0.20 3.93
C SER A 176 -16.31 -0.84 3.39
N PRO A 177 -17.51 -0.34 3.78
CA PRO A 177 -18.79 -0.84 3.27
C PRO A 177 -19.01 -0.45 1.80
N TRP A 178 -18.26 0.54 1.31
CA TRP A 178 -18.32 1.01 -0.07
C TRP A 178 -17.46 0.18 -1.03
N VAL A 179 -16.66 -0.74 -0.48
CA VAL A 179 -15.80 -1.65 -1.24
C VAL A 179 -16.44 -3.03 -1.28
N LEU A 180 -16.72 -3.49 -2.48
CA LEU A 180 -17.26 -4.80 -2.79
C LEU A 180 -16.18 -5.86 -2.52
N GLN A 181 -16.27 -6.48 -1.35
CA GLN A 181 -15.28 -7.45 -0.85
C GLN A 181 -15.02 -8.62 -1.82
N TRP A 182 -16.04 -9.05 -2.56
CA TRP A 182 -15.92 -10.11 -3.56
C TRP A 182 -15.08 -9.72 -4.78
N MET A 183 -14.93 -8.42 -5.05
CA MET A 183 -14.05 -7.90 -6.09
C MET A 183 -12.62 -7.73 -5.61
N MET A 184 -12.37 -7.67 -4.29
CA MET A 184 -11.04 -7.32 -3.79
C MET A 184 -9.99 -8.41 -4.05
N PRO A 185 -8.72 -8.02 -4.28
CA PRO A 185 -7.66 -8.97 -4.53
C PRO A 185 -7.31 -9.71 -3.24
N ASN A 186 -7.00 -11.00 -3.35
CA ASN A 186 -6.45 -11.75 -2.23
C ASN A 186 -4.96 -11.41 -2.09
N VAL A 187 -4.67 -10.34 -1.35
CA VAL A 187 -3.32 -9.90 -0.97
C VAL A 187 -3.13 -10.08 0.53
N ALA A 188 -1.97 -10.60 0.93
CA ALA A 188 -1.62 -10.75 2.33
C ALA A 188 -1.44 -9.36 2.96
N ILE A 189 -2.26 -9.04 3.96
CA ILE A 189 -2.11 -7.82 4.77
C ILE A 189 -1.45 -8.24 6.08
N PRO A 190 -0.29 -7.68 6.44
CA PRO A 190 0.39 -8.03 7.68
C PRO A 190 -0.55 -7.85 8.89
N GLU A 191 -0.71 -8.90 9.68
CA GLU A 191 -1.38 -8.84 10.99
C GLU A 191 -0.35 -8.46 12.04
N LYS A 192 -0.43 -7.20 12.48
CA LYS A 192 0.47 -6.54 13.43
C LYS A 192 1.87 -6.26 12.89
#